data_AF-A0A918LTY1-F1
#
_entry.id   AF-A0A918LTY1-F1
#
_cell.length_a   1.000
_cell.length_b   1.000
_cell.length_c   1.000
_cell.angle_alpha   90.00
_cell.angle_beta   90.00
_cell.angle_gamma   90.00
#
_symmetry.space_group_name_H-M   'P 1'
#
loop_
_entity.id
_entity.type
_entity.pdbx_description
1 polymer ?
#
loop_
_entity_poly.entity_id
_entity_poly.type
_entity_poly.pdbx_seq_one_letter_code
_entity_poly.pdbx_strand_id
1 'polypeptide(L)'
;MPPPCCTDTSASAAVHDPVGTVTQYATRDLIGPIAYKGYDPLNDPGWATTGAPTPALYARWCRHLCGIACLRMVLLHRDGHAPDLFTLLTGARNAGAYVREPDGTIKGLIYAPFVEYTAHTHRLPAAVHGDLDLEGLVALLDAGHMVMASVFKEIRRPEHEPERRGGHLVLAIGRRGGQIIFRNPSGHTDAARKPATSLDRFGAFFGARGISLDPRHTVRRTPDPTAGRRPVASRPTTEQGEPRCMPCP
;
A
#
# COMPACT_ATOMS: atom_id res chain seq x y z
N MET A 1 47.41 -19.34 -15.87
CA MET A 1 45.94 -19.36 -15.81
C MET A 1 45.54 -18.79 -14.46
N PRO A 2 44.91 -17.60 -14.39
CA PRO A 2 44.36 -17.11 -13.14
C PRO A 2 43.12 -17.95 -12.76
N PRO A 3 42.84 -18.15 -11.46
CA PRO A 3 41.69 -18.93 -11.01
C PRO A 3 40.38 -18.17 -11.29
N PRO A 4 39.24 -18.87 -11.43
CA PRO A 4 37.96 -18.22 -11.62
C PRO A 4 37.60 -17.44 -10.36
N CYS A 5 37.33 -16.14 -10.52
CA CYS A 5 36.68 -15.33 -9.50
C CYS A 5 35.28 -15.90 -9.26
N CYS A 6 35.14 -16.73 -8.24
CA CYS A 6 33.84 -16.99 -7.62
C CYS A 6 33.34 -15.65 -7.07
N THR A 7 32.54 -14.95 -7.86
CA THR A 7 31.74 -13.84 -7.37
C THR A 7 30.56 -14.46 -6.63
N ASP A 8 30.77 -14.81 -5.37
CA ASP A 8 29.68 -14.96 -4.42
C ASP A 8 29.12 -13.56 -4.16
N THR A 9 28.31 -13.08 -5.08
CA THR A 9 27.52 -11.86 -4.89
C THR A 9 26.23 -12.26 -4.20
N SER A 10 26.36 -12.78 -2.98
CA SER A 10 25.30 -12.68 -1.98
C SER A 10 25.19 -11.22 -1.54
N ALA A 11 24.80 -10.34 -2.46
CA ALA A 11 24.23 -9.06 -2.07
C ALA A 11 23.00 -9.42 -1.23
N SER A 12 23.06 -9.12 0.07
CA SER A 12 21.93 -9.27 0.97
C SER A 12 20.71 -8.64 0.33
N ALA A 13 19.79 -9.46 -0.18
CA ALA A 13 18.54 -8.99 -0.74
C ALA A 13 17.89 -8.04 0.26
N ALA A 14 17.66 -6.79 -0.18
CA ALA A 14 17.23 -5.73 0.72
C ALA A 14 15.80 -6.02 1.19
N VAL A 15 15.68 -6.48 2.44
CA VAL A 15 14.39 -6.55 3.12
C VAL A 15 14.06 -5.15 3.59
N HIS A 16 12.93 -4.62 3.12
CA HIS A 16 12.35 -3.40 3.67
C HIS A 16 11.85 -3.68 5.09
N ASP A 17 12.58 -3.22 6.11
CA ASP A 17 12.23 -3.41 7.52
C ASP A 17 12.53 -2.13 8.32
N PRO A 18 11.61 -1.67 9.20
CA PRO A 18 10.31 -2.26 9.50
C PRO A 18 9.23 -1.93 8.45
N VAL A 19 8.40 -2.92 8.14
CA VAL A 19 7.08 -2.73 7.49
C VAL A 19 6.01 -3.33 8.39
N GLY A 20 5.15 -2.48 8.95
CA GLY A 20 4.02 -2.90 9.78
C GLY A 20 2.93 -3.61 8.95
N THR A 21 2.27 -4.62 9.52
CA THR A 21 1.12 -5.25 8.84
C THR A 21 -0.14 -4.41 9.02
N VAL A 22 -0.77 -3.99 7.93
CA VAL A 22 -2.15 -3.51 7.89
C VAL A 22 -3.06 -4.64 7.43
N THR A 23 -4.13 -4.90 8.16
CA THR A 23 -5.13 -5.91 7.79
C THR A 23 -6.25 -5.30 6.96
N GLN A 24 -6.82 -6.09 6.06
CA GLN A 24 -8.00 -5.69 5.27
C GLN A 24 -9.30 -5.70 6.09
N TYR A 25 -9.24 -6.30 7.28
CA TYR A 25 -10.29 -6.34 8.29
C TYR A 25 -9.93 -5.41 9.44
N ALA A 26 -10.94 -4.83 10.08
CA ALA A 26 -10.77 -3.86 11.15
C ALA A 26 -10.25 -4.51 12.44
N THR A 27 -10.89 -5.61 12.88
CA THR A 27 -10.45 -6.34 14.08
C THR A 27 -9.61 -7.56 13.71
N ARG A 28 -8.34 -7.53 14.11
CA ARG A 28 -7.33 -8.57 13.81
C ARG A 28 -7.74 -9.98 14.25
N ASP A 29 -8.41 -10.09 15.37
CA ASP A 29 -8.79 -11.38 15.97
C ASP A 29 -10.08 -11.94 15.35
N LEU A 30 -10.84 -11.12 14.62
CA LEU A 30 -12.03 -11.55 13.88
C LEU A 30 -11.72 -12.09 12.49
N ILE A 31 -10.47 -11.98 12.01
CA ILE A 31 -10.08 -12.49 10.69
C ILE A 31 -10.33 -13.99 10.56
N GLY A 32 -9.93 -14.77 11.57
CA GLY A 32 -10.17 -16.23 11.61
C GLY A 32 -11.68 -16.56 11.64
N PRO A 33 -12.45 -16.00 12.59
CA PRO A 33 -13.90 -16.13 12.61
C PRO A 33 -14.61 -15.76 11.29
N ILE A 34 -14.22 -14.66 10.66
CA ILE A 34 -14.80 -14.21 9.37
C ILE A 34 -14.43 -15.16 8.23
N ALA A 35 -13.18 -15.62 8.19
CA ALA A 35 -12.68 -16.46 7.10
C ALA A 35 -13.19 -17.91 7.19
N TYR A 36 -13.36 -18.45 8.40
CA TYR A 36 -13.54 -19.89 8.60
C TYR A 36 -14.76 -20.28 9.43
N LYS A 37 -15.38 -19.36 10.18
CA LYS A 37 -16.49 -19.67 11.11
C LYS A 37 -17.81 -18.97 10.75
N GLY A 38 -17.87 -18.32 9.60
CA GLY A 38 -19.08 -17.64 9.14
C GLY A 38 -19.45 -16.38 9.93
N TYR A 39 -18.51 -15.79 10.69
CA TYR A 39 -18.77 -14.54 11.41
C TYR A 39 -19.11 -13.42 10.42
N ASP A 40 -20.21 -12.71 10.68
CA ASP A 40 -20.67 -11.62 9.85
C ASP A 40 -19.86 -10.34 10.14
N PRO A 41 -19.11 -9.80 9.15
CA PRO A 41 -18.34 -8.56 9.34
C PRO A 41 -19.18 -7.33 9.66
N LEU A 42 -20.51 -7.37 9.48
CA LEU A 42 -21.39 -6.30 9.98
C LEU A 42 -21.23 -6.07 11.49
N ASN A 43 -20.85 -7.12 12.22
CA ASN A 43 -20.70 -7.09 13.68
C ASN A 43 -19.26 -6.80 14.14
N ASP A 44 -18.32 -6.54 13.22
CA ASP A 44 -16.93 -6.21 13.59
C ASP A 44 -16.89 -4.86 14.33
N PRO A 45 -16.55 -4.82 15.64
CA PRO A 45 -16.65 -3.60 16.43
C PRO A 45 -15.64 -2.52 15.99
N GLY A 46 -14.58 -2.91 15.29
CA GLY A 46 -13.54 -2.02 14.82
C GLY A 46 -13.86 -1.30 13.52
N TRP A 47 -15.00 -1.59 12.85
CA TRP A 47 -15.29 -1.15 11.47
C TRP A 47 -14.99 0.33 11.22
N ALA A 48 -15.31 1.21 12.17
CA ALA A 48 -15.15 2.66 12.03
C ALA A 48 -13.68 3.09 11.87
N THR A 49 -12.73 2.34 12.44
CA THR A 49 -11.29 2.61 12.33
C THR A 49 -10.75 2.48 10.90
N THR A 50 -11.51 1.83 10.01
CA THR A 50 -11.15 1.68 8.59
C THR A 50 -11.48 2.91 7.75
N GLY A 51 -12.21 3.89 8.32
CA GLY A 51 -12.78 5.03 7.60
C GLY A 51 -14.07 4.70 6.85
N ALA A 52 -14.62 3.50 7.03
CA ALA A 52 -15.90 3.12 6.42
C ALA A 52 -17.01 4.09 6.88
N PRO A 53 -17.88 4.59 5.98
CA PRO A 53 -18.98 5.47 6.38
C PRO A 53 -20.05 4.75 7.22
N THR A 54 -20.20 3.43 7.03
CA THR A 54 -21.18 2.61 7.74
C THR A 54 -20.63 1.18 7.95
N PRO A 55 -21.14 0.44 8.96
CA PRO A 55 -20.83 -0.98 9.12
C PRO A 55 -21.17 -1.80 7.86
N ALA A 56 -22.27 -1.45 7.19
CA ALA A 56 -22.71 -2.12 5.96
C ALA A 56 -21.74 -1.94 4.79
N LEU A 57 -21.16 -0.75 4.64
CA LEU A 57 -20.12 -0.53 3.65
C LEU A 57 -18.83 -1.25 4.03
N TYR A 58 -18.43 -1.23 5.31
CA TYR A 58 -17.31 -2.04 5.78
C TYR A 58 -17.48 -3.52 5.43
N ALA A 59 -18.59 -4.13 5.85
CA ALA A 59 -18.83 -5.55 5.68
C ALA A 59 -18.85 -6.00 4.22
N ARG A 60 -19.33 -5.12 3.34
CA ARG A 60 -19.33 -5.34 1.88
C ARG A 60 -17.91 -5.36 1.31
N TRP A 61 -17.03 -4.46 1.75
CA TRP A 61 -15.71 -4.26 1.15
C TRP A 61 -14.58 -5.02 1.86
N CYS A 62 -14.70 -5.39 3.14
CA CYS A 62 -13.58 -5.90 3.94
C CYS A 62 -12.88 -7.13 3.32
N ARG A 63 -13.59 -7.95 2.54
CA ARG A 63 -13.05 -9.11 1.82
C ARG A 63 -12.26 -8.77 0.55
N HIS A 64 -12.33 -7.52 0.08
CA HIS A 64 -11.75 -7.05 -1.18
C HIS A 64 -10.63 -6.01 -0.99
N LEU A 65 -10.36 -5.61 0.26
CA LEU A 65 -9.41 -4.55 0.61
C LEU A 65 -7.93 -5.00 0.65
N CYS A 66 -7.59 -6.23 0.25
CA CYS A 66 -6.21 -6.72 0.30
C CYS A 66 -5.22 -5.82 -0.48
N GLY A 67 -5.59 -5.38 -1.68
CA GLY A 67 -4.79 -4.46 -2.49
C GLY A 67 -4.60 -3.09 -1.83
N ILE A 68 -5.67 -2.54 -1.24
CA ILE A 68 -5.64 -1.26 -0.52
C ILE A 68 -4.80 -1.35 0.75
N ALA A 69 -4.90 -2.45 1.49
CA ALA A 69 -4.07 -2.69 2.67
C ALA A 69 -2.58 -2.81 2.29
N CYS A 70 -2.25 -3.46 1.17
CA CYS A 70 -0.89 -3.47 0.63
C CYS A 70 -0.39 -2.06 0.31
N LEU A 71 -1.17 -1.25 -0.42
CA LEU A 71 -0.82 0.14 -0.70
C LEU A 71 -0.56 0.92 0.60
N ARG A 72 -1.46 0.80 1.57
CA ARG A 72 -1.34 1.50 2.86
C ARG A 72 -0.06 1.12 3.59
N MET A 73 0.34 -0.15 3.57
CA MET A 73 1.61 -0.59 4.17
C MET A 73 2.82 0.07 3.49
N VAL A 74 2.81 0.17 2.15
CA VAL A 74 3.91 0.83 1.41
C VAL A 74 3.98 2.32 1.72
N LEU A 75 2.83 3.02 1.74
CA LEU A 75 2.78 4.45 2.08
C LEU A 75 3.21 4.72 3.52
N LEU A 76 2.77 3.91 4.48
CA LEU A 76 3.22 4.03 5.87
C LEU A 76 4.73 3.81 6.00
N HIS A 77 5.28 2.83 5.27
CA HIS A 77 6.72 2.57 5.29
C HIS A 77 7.52 3.72 4.67
N ARG A 78 7.10 4.23 3.51
CA ARG A 78 7.80 5.28 2.78
C ARG A 78 7.66 6.66 3.43
N ASP A 79 6.44 7.02 3.84
CA ASP A 79 6.07 8.39 4.21
C ASP A 79 5.86 8.58 5.72
N GLY A 80 5.81 7.49 6.50
CA GLY A 80 5.46 7.52 7.93
C GLY A 80 3.97 7.78 8.19
N HIS A 81 3.17 8.09 7.17
CA HIS A 81 1.74 8.32 7.26
C HIS A 81 1.01 7.77 6.02
N ALA A 82 -0.29 7.47 6.16
CA ALA A 82 -1.13 7.12 5.03
C ALA A 82 -2.61 7.41 5.34
N PRO A 83 -3.45 7.72 4.34
CA PRO A 83 -4.89 7.75 4.53
C PRO A 83 -5.43 6.40 5.04
N ASP A 84 -6.65 6.43 5.58
CA ASP A 84 -7.35 5.20 5.98
C ASP A 84 -7.73 4.34 4.76
N LEU A 85 -8.21 3.11 5.04
CA LEU A 85 -8.52 2.14 3.99
C LEU A 85 -9.64 2.62 3.07
N PHE A 86 -10.67 3.29 3.58
CA PHE A 86 -11.82 3.72 2.77
C PHE A 86 -11.54 4.99 1.98
N THR A 87 -10.69 5.88 2.47
CA THR A 87 -10.16 7.01 1.70
C THR A 87 -9.33 6.49 0.52
N LEU A 88 -8.42 5.54 0.75
CA LEU A 88 -7.63 4.92 -0.33
C LEU A 88 -8.50 4.12 -1.31
N LEU A 89 -9.49 3.38 -0.81
CA LEU A 89 -10.47 2.67 -1.64
C LEU A 89 -11.24 3.64 -2.54
N THR A 90 -11.68 4.78 -2.00
CA THR A 90 -12.42 5.79 -2.76
C THR A 90 -11.57 6.35 -3.89
N GLY A 91 -10.31 6.73 -3.62
CA GLY A 91 -9.38 7.17 -4.66
C GLY A 91 -9.14 6.11 -5.73
N ALA A 92 -8.90 4.85 -5.32
CA ALA A 92 -8.69 3.75 -6.25
C ALA A 92 -9.94 3.47 -7.11
N ARG A 93 -11.15 3.56 -6.54
CA ARG A 93 -12.42 3.42 -7.28
C ARG A 93 -12.62 4.53 -8.30
N ASN A 94 -12.31 5.77 -7.94
CA ASN A 94 -12.42 6.91 -8.86
C ASN A 94 -11.46 6.78 -10.05
N ALA A 95 -10.32 6.10 -9.85
CA ALA A 95 -9.39 5.75 -10.91
C ALA A 95 -9.78 4.48 -11.70
N GLY A 96 -10.88 3.79 -11.35
CA GLY A 96 -11.31 2.57 -12.02
C GLY A 96 -10.62 1.28 -11.54
N ALA A 97 -9.83 1.32 -10.46
CA ALA A 97 -9.13 0.15 -9.93
C ALA A 97 -10.02 -0.87 -9.21
N TYR A 98 -11.25 -0.46 -8.88
CA TYR A 98 -12.27 -1.32 -8.29
C TYR A 98 -13.63 -1.00 -8.90
N VAL A 99 -14.28 -2.02 -9.44
CA VAL A 99 -15.61 -1.92 -10.05
C VAL A 99 -16.60 -2.76 -9.24
N ARG A 100 -17.74 -2.14 -8.94
CA ARG A 100 -18.92 -2.83 -8.42
C ARG A 100 -19.90 -3.01 -9.57
N GLU A 101 -20.24 -4.26 -9.83
CA GLU A 101 -21.23 -4.64 -10.84
C GLU A 101 -22.67 -4.32 -10.36
N PRO A 102 -23.66 -4.22 -11.27
CA PRO A 102 -25.05 -3.94 -10.92
C PRO A 102 -25.67 -4.92 -9.90
N ASP A 103 -25.29 -6.21 -9.99
CA ASP A 103 -25.70 -7.28 -9.06
C ASP A 103 -25.06 -7.15 -7.66
N GLY A 104 -24.14 -6.21 -7.49
CA GLY A 104 -23.41 -5.97 -6.26
C GLY A 104 -22.10 -6.74 -6.11
N THR A 105 -21.72 -7.55 -7.10
CA THR A 105 -20.43 -8.23 -7.16
C THR A 105 -19.30 -7.21 -7.23
N ILE A 106 -18.23 -7.43 -6.46
CA ILE A 106 -17.03 -6.61 -6.47
C ILE A 106 -15.93 -7.40 -7.16
N LYS A 107 -15.45 -6.86 -8.29
CA LYS A 107 -14.28 -7.42 -8.97
C LYS A 107 -13.03 -7.23 -8.11
N GLY A 108 -12.07 -8.14 -8.24
CA GLY A 108 -10.75 -7.97 -7.66
C GLY A 108 -10.08 -6.69 -8.18
N LEU A 109 -9.03 -6.25 -7.49
CA LEU A 109 -8.25 -5.09 -7.90
C LEU A 109 -7.83 -5.19 -9.36
N ILE A 110 -8.14 -4.17 -10.16
CA ILE A 110 -7.75 -4.06 -11.56
C ILE A 110 -6.39 -3.35 -11.63
N TYR A 111 -5.36 -4.02 -12.15
CA TYR A 111 -3.97 -3.63 -11.94
C TYR A 111 -3.56 -2.35 -12.68
N ALA A 112 -3.91 -2.21 -13.95
CA ALA A 112 -3.52 -1.05 -14.75
C ALA A 112 -4.02 0.30 -14.16
N PRO A 113 -5.34 0.49 -13.94
CA PRO A 113 -5.84 1.71 -13.29
C PRO A 113 -5.31 1.90 -11.87
N PHE A 114 -5.00 0.82 -11.15
CA PHE A 114 -4.37 0.94 -9.83
C PHE A 114 -2.95 1.48 -9.90
N VAL A 115 -2.14 1.01 -10.86
CA VAL A 115 -0.77 1.49 -11.07
C VAL A 115 -0.76 2.98 -11.45
N GLU A 116 -1.68 3.39 -12.31
CA GLU A 116 -1.89 4.81 -12.64
C GLU A 116 -2.24 5.61 -11.38
N TYR A 117 -3.21 5.14 -10.60
CA TYR A 117 -3.60 5.78 -9.34
C TYR A 117 -2.43 5.93 -8.35
N THR A 118 -1.61 4.89 -8.16
CA THR A 118 -0.46 4.97 -7.25
C THR A 118 0.60 5.96 -7.75
N ALA A 119 0.84 6.00 -9.06
CA ALA A 119 1.79 6.93 -9.64
C ALA A 119 1.31 8.39 -9.55
N HIS A 120 0.07 8.67 -9.96
CA HIS A 120 -0.45 10.04 -10.05
C HIS A 120 -0.81 10.62 -8.69
N THR A 121 -1.50 9.86 -7.82
CA THR A 121 -1.99 10.38 -6.53
C THR A 121 -0.93 10.30 -5.43
N HIS A 122 -0.16 9.22 -5.41
CA HIS A 122 0.77 8.92 -4.32
C HIS A 122 2.24 9.09 -4.70
N ARG A 123 2.54 9.48 -5.95
CA ARG A 123 3.92 9.58 -6.47
C ARG A 123 4.72 8.31 -6.20
N LEU A 124 4.06 7.17 -6.31
CA LEU A 124 4.62 5.84 -6.07
C LEU A 124 4.70 5.12 -7.41
N PRO A 125 5.88 5.10 -8.07
CA PRO A 125 6.06 4.37 -9.32
C PRO A 125 5.73 2.90 -9.12
N ALA A 126 4.98 2.35 -10.07
CA ALA A 126 4.51 0.99 -10.04
C ALA A 126 4.48 0.40 -11.45
N ALA A 127 4.58 -0.92 -11.56
CA ALA A 127 4.48 -1.62 -12.85
C ALA A 127 3.62 -2.87 -12.72
N VAL A 128 2.79 -3.11 -13.72
CA VAL A 128 1.97 -4.33 -13.83
C VAL A 128 2.82 -5.46 -14.39
N HIS A 129 2.78 -6.61 -13.72
CA HIS A 129 3.39 -7.84 -14.21
C HIS A 129 2.30 -8.90 -14.38
N GLY A 130 1.83 -9.06 -15.63
CA GLY A 130 0.79 -10.02 -15.99
C GLY A 130 1.28 -11.47 -16.01
N ASP A 131 2.54 -11.65 -16.39
CA ASP A 131 3.29 -12.90 -16.38
C ASP A 131 4.56 -12.69 -15.56
N LEU A 132 4.50 -13.01 -14.28
CA LEU A 132 5.61 -12.87 -13.32
C LEU A 132 5.92 -14.23 -12.72
N ASP A 133 7.03 -14.84 -13.10
CA ASP A 133 7.50 -16.06 -12.47
C ASP A 133 8.25 -15.78 -11.15
N LEU A 134 8.73 -16.84 -10.49
CA LEU A 134 9.44 -16.72 -9.22
C LEU A 134 10.82 -16.07 -9.35
N GLU A 135 11.49 -16.28 -10.49
CA GLU A 135 12.78 -15.65 -10.76
C GLU A 135 12.62 -14.14 -10.93
N GLY A 136 11.64 -13.70 -11.71
CA GLY A 136 11.28 -12.30 -11.88
C GLY A 136 10.82 -11.66 -10.56
N LEU A 137 10.04 -12.38 -9.74
CA LEU A 137 9.69 -11.92 -8.39
C LEU A 137 10.96 -11.67 -7.55
N VAL A 138 11.89 -12.62 -7.53
CA VAL A 138 13.15 -12.49 -6.80
C VAL A 138 13.98 -11.32 -7.33
N ALA A 139 14.09 -11.17 -8.66
CA ALA A 139 14.82 -10.07 -9.28
C ALA A 139 14.25 -8.70 -8.89
N LEU A 140 12.92 -8.56 -8.84
CA LEU A 140 12.27 -7.33 -8.37
C LEU A 140 12.59 -7.01 -6.91
N LEU A 141 12.54 -8.03 -6.04
CA LEU A 141 12.85 -7.88 -4.62
C LEU A 141 14.33 -7.51 -4.41
N ASP A 142 15.24 -8.15 -5.14
CA ASP A 142 16.68 -7.87 -5.09
C ASP A 142 17.03 -6.48 -5.64
N ALA A 143 16.27 -6.02 -6.63
CA ALA A 143 16.34 -4.65 -7.12
C ALA A 143 15.78 -3.62 -6.13
N GLY A 144 15.21 -4.05 -5.00
CA GLY A 144 14.70 -3.20 -3.92
C GLY A 144 13.24 -2.74 -4.12
N HIS A 145 12.48 -3.37 -5.01
CA HIS A 145 11.03 -3.16 -5.07
C HIS A 145 10.32 -3.91 -3.94
N MET A 146 9.14 -3.42 -3.56
CA MET A 146 8.12 -4.26 -2.93
C MET A 146 7.20 -4.82 -4.00
N VAL A 147 6.67 -6.03 -3.81
CA VAL A 147 5.77 -6.65 -4.80
C VAL A 147 4.43 -7.00 -4.17
N MET A 148 3.35 -6.44 -4.70
CA MET A 148 1.99 -6.90 -4.46
C MET A 148 1.75 -8.17 -5.27
N ALA A 149 2.06 -9.33 -4.68
CA ALA A 149 1.98 -10.62 -5.33
C ALA A 149 0.56 -11.20 -5.26
N SER A 150 0.03 -11.66 -6.39
CA SER A 150 -1.24 -12.39 -6.42
C SER A 150 -1.01 -13.82 -5.93
N VAL A 151 -1.66 -14.19 -4.85
CA VAL A 151 -1.55 -15.52 -4.23
C VAL A 151 -2.93 -16.09 -3.93
N PHE A 152 -3.02 -17.39 -3.71
CA PHE A 152 -4.24 -17.99 -3.17
C PHE A 152 -4.41 -17.63 -1.70
N LYS A 153 -5.65 -17.32 -1.31
CA LYS A 153 -5.99 -16.79 0.02
C LYS A 153 -5.60 -17.73 1.17
N GLU A 154 -5.51 -19.04 0.93
CA GLU A 154 -5.11 -20.01 1.94
C GLU A 154 -3.61 -20.00 2.26
N ILE A 155 -2.82 -19.11 1.66
CA ILE A 155 -1.46 -18.81 2.15
C ILE A 155 -1.45 -18.38 3.63
N ARG A 156 -2.61 -18.06 4.21
CA ARG A 156 -2.85 -17.93 5.67
C ARG A 156 -2.45 -19.16 6.48
N ARG A 157 -2.53 -20.34 5.87
CA ARG A 157 -2.28 -21.68 6.43
C ARG A 157 -1.34 -22.40 5.48
N PRO A 158 -0.06 -21.97 5.41
CA PRO A 158 0.88 -22.45 4.42
C PRO A 158 1.22 -23.93 4.58
N GLU A 159 0.73 -24.65 5.59
CA GLU A 159 0.83 -26.10 5.71
C GLU A 159 -0.14 -26.88 4.81
N HIS A 160 -1.19 -26.25 4.27
CA HIS A 160 -2.18 -26.90 3.40
C HIS A 160 -1.89 -26.66 1.93
N GLU A 161 -2.05 -27.69 1.09
CA GLU A 161 -1.94 -27.52 -0.36
C GLU A 161 -3.03 -26.58 -0.92
N PRO A 162 -2.68 -25.66 -1.83
CA PRO A 162 -3.64 -24.73 -2.40
C PRO A 162 -4.52 -25.40 -3.45
N GLU A 163 -5.84 -25.22 -3.35
CA GLU A 163 -6.80 -25.71 -4.35
C GLU A 163 -6.67 -25.01 -5.71
N ARG A 164 -6.16 -23.78 -5.72
CA ARG A 164 -5.94 -22.95 -6.91
C ARG A 164 -4.86 -21.91 -6.63
N ARG A 165 -4.51 -21.11 -7.63
CA ARG A 165 -3.57 -19.98 -7.49
C ARG A 165 -4.28 -18.63 -7.62
N GLY A 166 -3.74 -17.60 -6.95
CA GLY A 166 -4.23 -16.22 -7.04
C GLY A 166 -5.58 -15.92 -6.35
N GLY A 167 -6.03 -14.67 -6.53
CA GLY A 167 -7.31 -14.17 -5.99
C GLY A 167 -7.21 -13.41 -4.66
N HIS A 168 -6.01 -13.32 -4.08
CA HIS A 168 -5.66 -12.50 -2.93
C HIS A 168 -4.34 -11.77 -3.20
N LEU A 169 -4.10 -10.65 -2.52
CA LEU A 169 -2.85 -9.89 -2.64
C LEU A 169 -2.12 -9.88 -1.29
N VAL A 170 -0.83 -10.19 -1.35
CA VAL A 170 0.13 -10.01 -0.24
C VAL A 170 1.22 -9.06 -0.66
N LEU A 171 1.88 -8.40 0.29
CA LEU A 171 2.99 -7.51 0.03
C LEU A 171 4.30 -8.22 0.36
N ALA A 172 5.02 -8.71 -0.66
CA ALA A 172 6.40 -9.15 -0.51
C ALA A 172 7.29 -7.92 -0.30
N ILE A 173 8.04 -7.92 0.80
CA ILE A 173 8.87 -6.79 1.24
C ILE A 173 10.37 -7.06 1.11
N GLY A 174 10.73 -8.23 0.61
CA GLY A 174 12.10 -8.65 0.38
C GLY A 174 12.26 -10.15 0.60
N ARG A 175 13.50 -10.62 0.57
CA ARG A 175 13.85 -12.02 0.87
C ARG A 175 15.07 -12.08 1.76
N ARG A 176 15.21 -13.14 2.56
CA ARG A 176 16.39 -13.41 3.39
C ARG A 176 16.59 -14.91 3.52
N GLY A 177 17.82 -15.39 3.33
CA GLY A 177 18.14 -16.82 3.49
C GLY A 177 17.26 -17.75 2.64
N GLY A 178 16.98 -17.38 1.39
CA GLY A 178 16.11 -18.16 0.48
C GLY A 178 14.61 -18.09 0.79
N GLN A 179 14.19 -17.31 1.78
CA GLN A 179 12.79 -17.12 2.14
C GLN A 179 12.25 -15.78 1.64
N ILE A 180 11.05 -15.78 1.09
CA ILE A 180 10.27 -14.57 0.82
C ILE A 180 9.65 -14.10 2.13
N ILE A 181 9.89 -12.83 2.47
CA ILE A 181 9.29 -12.17 3.63
C ILE A 181 8.15 -11.30 3.11
N PHE A 182 6.95 -11.49 3.66
CA PHE A 182 5.79 -10.73 3.21
C PHE A 182 4.87 -10.32 4.35
N ARG A 183 3.93 -9.42 4.01
CA ARG A 183 2.83 -9.00 4.86
C ARG A 183 1.54 -9.45 4.23
N ASN A 184 0.74 -10.18 5.00
CA ASN A 184 -0.53 -10.72 4.54
C ASN A 184 -1.69 -9.95 5.18
N PRO A 185 -2.41 -9.12 4.41
CA PRO A 185 -3.56 -8.35 4.91
C PRO A 185 -4.68 -9.19 5.52
N SER A 186 -4.70 -10.48 5.23
CA SER A 186 -5.72 -11.41 5.69
C SER A 186 -5.18 -12.48 6.64
N GLY A 187 -3.97 -12.30 7.17
CA GLY A 187 -3.39 -13.20 8.16
C GLY A 187 -4.24 -13.23 9.43
N HIS A 188 -4.73 -14.42 9.78
CA HIS A 188 -5.62 -14.64 10.93
C HIS A 188 -4.86 -14.90 12.25
N THR A 189 -3.57 -15.18 12.17
CA THR A 189 -2.63 -15.27 13.29
C THR A 189 -1.46 -14.35 13.05
N ASP A 190 -0.66 -14.07 14.07
CA ASP A 190 0.52 -13.21 13.91
C ASP A 190 1.57 -13.83 12.97
N ALA A 191 1.76 -15.15 13.02
CA ALA A 191 2.59 -15.86 12.06
C ALA A 191 2.06 -15.72 10.62
N ALA A 192 0.75 -15.85 10.42
CA ALA A 192 0.13 -15.69 9.12
C ALA A 192 0.14 -14.24 8.60
N ARG A 193 0.30 -13.24 9.48
CA ARG A 193 0.36 -11.81 9.13
C ARG A 193 1.74 -11.36 8.64
N LYS A 194 2.81 -11.88 9.25
CA LYS A 194 4.21 -11.56 8.93
C LYS A 194 5.06 -12.83 8.63
N PRO A 195 4.62 -13.69 7.70
CA PRO A 195 5.33 -14.93 7.40
C PRO A 195 6.66 -14.68 6.67
N ALA A 196 7.56 -15.63 6.85
CA ALA A 196 8.72 -15.87 5.99
C ALA A 196 8.63 -17.31 5.49
N THR A 197 8.56 -17.52 4.18
CA THR A 197 8.37 -18.85 3.58
C THR A 197 9.44 -19.12 2.54
N SER A 198 9.83 -20.38 2.33
CA SER A 198 10.70 -20.74 1.21
C SER A 198 10.10 -20.30 -0.12
N LEU A 199 10.95 -20.10 -1.12
CA LEU A 199 10.51 -19.72 -2.47
C LEU A 199 9.53 -20.74 -3.05
N ASP A 200 9.82 -22.05 -2.93
CA ASP A 200 8.95 -23.12 -3.40
C ASP A 200 7.58 -23.08 -2.73
N ARG A 201 7.57 -22.86 -1.42
CA ARG A 201 6.31 -22.83 -0.68
C ARG A 201 5.48 -21.61 -1.03
N PHE A 202 6.11 -20.45 -1.23
CA PHE A 202 5.42 -19.28 -1.75
C PHE A 202 4.87 -19.55 -3.17
N GLY A 203 5.68 -20.20 -4.01
CA GLY A 203 5.37 -20.57 -5.39
C GLY A 203 4.12 -21.44 -5.53
N ALA A 204 3.86 -22.34 -4.59
CA ALA A 204 2.65 -23.16 -4.59
C ALA A 204 1.36 -22.31 -4.63
N PHE A 205 1.34 -21.16 -3.93
CA PHE A 205 0.18 -20.26 -3.87
C PHE A 205 0.20 -19.16 -4.93
N PHE A 206 1.37 -18.86 -5.49
CA PHE A 206 1.60 -17.71 -6.36
C PHE A 206 0.90 -17.86 -7.70
N GLY A 207 0.08 -16.87 -8.05
CA GLY A 207 -0.70 -16.80 -9.29
C GLY A 207 0.08 -16.26 -10.49
N ALA A 208 1.42 -16.27 -10.42
CA ALA A 208 2.32 -15.83 -11.46
C ALA A 208 2.05 -14.42 -12.01
N ARG A 209 1.63 -13.49 -11.13
CA ARG A 209 1.32 -12.10 -11.49
C ARG A 209 1.34 -11.18 -10.27
N GLY A 210 1.53 -9.90 -10.50
CA GLY A 210 1.53 -8.91 -9.43
C GLY A 210 1.79 -7.49 -9.89
N ILE A 211 2.08 -6.63 -8.92
CA ILE A 211 2.44 -5.23 -9.14
C ILE A 211 3.73 -4.95 -8.37
N SER A 212 4.77 -4.49 -9.05
CA SER A 212 5.95 -3.97 -8.35
C SER A 212 5.72 -2.51 -7.97
N LEU A 213 6.25 -2.11 -6.82
CA LEU A 213 6.20 -0.76 -6.26
C LEU A 213 7.63 -0.36 -5.90
N ASP A 214 8.05 0.85 -6.25
CA ASP A 214 9.35 1.38 -5.82
C ASP A 214 9.19 2.35 -4.63
N PRO A 215 9.31 1.87 -3.37
CA PRO A 215 9.17 2.73 -2.20
C PRO A 215 10.36 3.68 -2.02
N ARG A 216 11.50 3.46 -2.68
CA ARG A 216 12.69 4.32 -2.53
C ARG A 216 12.60 5.57 -3.37
N HIS A 217 11.70 5.59 -4.35
CA HIS A 217 11.48 6.73 -5.20
C HIS A 217 10.84 7.86 -4.41
N THR A 218 11.67 8.77 -3.92
CA THR A 218 11.24 10.04 -3.32
C THR A 218 11.35 11.12 -4.39
N VAL A 219 10.22 11.63 -4.86
CA VAL A 219 10.23 12.86 -5.66
C VAL A 219 10.68 13.99 -4.75
N ARG A 220 11.84 14.57 -5.04
CA ARG A 220 12.34 15.78 -4.36
C ARG A 220 11.22 16.83 -4.39
N ARG A 221 10.63 17.14 -3.23
CA ARG A 221 9.69 18.26 -3.13
C ARG A 221 10.48 19.53 -3.44
N THR A 222 10.24 20.15 -4.59
CA THR A 222 10.65 21.55 -4.79
C THR A 222 9.91 22.36 -3.72
N PRO A 223 10.61 23.09 -2.84
CA PRO A 223 9.94 24.01 -1.92
C PRO A 223 9.12 24.98 -2.75
N ASP A 224 7.87 25.21 -2.34
CA ASP A 224 7.05 26.25 -2.92
C ASP A 224 7.74 27.60 -2.67
N PRO A 225 8.16 28.35 -3.71
CA PRO A 225 8.84 29.63 -3.54
C PRO A 225 7.93 30.70 -2.92
N THR A 226 6.62 30.44 -2.76
CA THR A 226 5.67 31.40 -2.18
C THR A 226 5.47 31.26 -0.68
N ALA A 227 5.94 30.19 -0.03
CA ALA A 227 5.71 29.94 1.40
C ALA A 227 6.52 30.83 2.37
N GLY A 228 7.32 31.78 1.86
CA GLY A 228 8.19 32.65 2.67
C GLY A 228 7.85 34.15 2.67
N ARG A 229 6.88 34.64 1.88
CA ARG A 229 6.52 36.07 1.91
C ARG A 229 5.50 36.35 3.01
N ARG A 230 6.00 36.65 4.21
CA ARG A 230 5.23 37.40 5.21
C ARG A 230 4.80 38.76 4.59
N PRO A 231 3.54 39.19 4.73
CA PRO A 231 3.16 40.55 4.36
C PRO A 231 3.92 41.53 5.25
N VAL A 232 4.62 42.49 4.64
CA VAL A 232 5.12 43.66 5.35
C VAL A 232 3.90 44.47 5.80
N ALA A 233 3.71 44.59 7.11
CA ALA A 233 2.69 45.46 7.67
C ALA A 233 2.98 46.91 7.26
N SER A 234 2.06 47.50 6.52
CA SER A 234 2.08 48.92 6.18
C SER A 234 1.95 49.74 7.47
N ARG A 235 2.91 50.65 7.73
CA ARG A 235 2.82 51.61 8.85
C ARG A 235 1.63 52.54 8.63
N PRO A 236 0.88 52.91 9.70
CA PRO A 236 -0.14 53.93 9.59
C PRO A 236 0.51 55.31 9.41
N THR A 237 0.06 56.03 8.39
CA THR A 237 0.39 57.42 8.12
C THR A 237 -0.28 58.29 9.19
N THR A 238 0.52 58.94 10.04
CA THR A 238 0.03 60.00 10.92
C THR A 238 -0.28 61.22 10.08
N GLU A 239 -1.54 61.66 10.09
CA GLU A 239 -1.94 63.00 9.65
C GLU A 239 -1.14 64.03 10.46
N GLN A 240 -0.36 64.86 9.76
CA GLN A 240 0.12 66.14 10.28
C GLN A 240 -0.53 67.23 9.43
N GLY A 241 -1.21 68.12 10.14
CA GLY A 241 -2.03 69.20 9.60
C GLY A 241 -1.26 70.15 8.70
N GLU A 242 -1.97 70.59 7.68
CA GLU A 242 -1.60 71.59 6.69
C GLU A 242 -1.68 73.00 7.30
N PRO A 243 -0.64 73.85 7.22
CA PRO A 243 -0.72 75.24 7.64
C PRO A 243 -1.37 76.09 6.55
N ARG A 244 -2.52 76.70 6.87
CA ARG A 244 -3.13 77.76 6.05
C ARG A 244 -2.34 79.06 6.20
N CYS A 245 -1.78 79.55 5.10
CA CYS A 245 -1.45 80.97 4.92
C CYS A 245 -2.48 81.60 3.98
N MET A 246 -3.07 82.72 4.41
CA MET A 246 -3.76 83.70 3.57
C MET A 246 -3.11 85.07 3.84
N PRO A 247 -3.07 85.98 2.84
CA PRO A 247 -2.23 87.17 2.86
C PRO A 247 -2.86 88.36 3.62
N CYS A 248 -1.97 89.27 4.05
CA CYS A 248 -2.19 90.63 4.59
C CYS A 248 -3.15 91.49 3.75
N PRO A 249 -3.79 92.55 4.33
CA PRO A 249 -3.21 93.55 5.25
C PRO A 249 -3.70 93.47 6.70
#